data_AF-A0A3B9VHN7-F1
#
_entry.id   AF-A0A3B9VHN7-F1
#
_cell.length_a   1.000
_cell.length_b   1.000
_cell.length_c   1.000
_cell.angle_alpha   90.00
_cell.angle_beta   90.00
_cell.angle_gamma   90.00
#
_symmetry.space_group_name_H-M   'P 1'
#
loop_
_entity.id
_entity.type
_entity.pdbx_description
1 polymer ?
#
loop_
_entity_poly.entity_id
_entity_poly.type
_entity_poly.pdbx_seq_one_letter_code
_entity_poly.pdbx_strand_id
1 'polypeptide(L)'
;TELSDADSALTAAQKAVDVFTTAHDQRRLTYASFELGKAQVLSGEVYEGLTTLEGVLDSAAEADLKDFEFIVSIERRIAAILHTLGRSDEAIEIERRIKSVSEIIED
;
A
#
# COMPACT_ATOMS: atom_id res chain seq x y z
N THR A 1 5.35 14.56 -19.21
CA THR A 1 3.96 14.71 -18.73
C THR A 1 3.82 13.79 -17.53
N GLU A 2 3.04 14.16 -16.51
CA GLU A 2 2.90 13.36 -15.28
C GLU A 2 2.47 11.90 -15.56
N LEU A 3 1.68 11.68 -16.61
CA LEU A 3 1.31 10.34 -17.10
C LEU A 3 2.50 9.49 -17.57
N SER A 4 3.51 10.10 -18.20
CA SER A 4 4.72 9.39 -18.64
C SER A 4 5.59 8.95 -17.45
N ASP A 5 5.53 9.69 -16.34
CA ASP A 5 6.25 9.35 -15.12
C ASP A 5 5.51 8.23 -14.36
N ALA A 6 4.17 8.23 -14.42
CA ALA A 6 3.33 7.16 -13.88
C ALA A 6 3.60 5.80 -14.54
N ASP A 7 3.64 5.74 -15.87
CA ASP A 7 3.93 4.49 -16.62
C ASP A 7 5.33 3.96 -16.33
N SER A 8 6.29 4.86 -16.16
CA SER A 8 7.67 4.51 -15.79
C SER A 8 7.75 3.94 -14.38
N ALA A 9 7.01 4.54 -13.43
CA ALA A 9 6.91 4.05 -12.05
C ALA A 9 6.24 2.66 -12.00
N LEU A 10 5.15 2.47 -12.75
CA LEU A 10 4.44 1.19 -12.82
C LEU A 10 5.35 0.07 -13.35
N THR A 11 6.06 0.35 -14.44
CA THR A 11 7.03 -0.59 -15.03
C THR A 11 8.15 -0.94 -14.06
N ALA A 12 8.69 0.04 -13.33
CA ALA A 12 9.75 -0.18 -12.35
C ALA A 12 9.26 -1.00 -11.14
N ALA A 13 8.07 -0.70 -10.63
CA ALA A 13 7.46 -1.42 -9.52
C ALA A 13 7.16 -2.88 -9.88
N GLN A 14 6.61 -3.13 -11.07
CA GLN A 14 6.37 -4.49 -11.56
C GLN A 14 7.65 -5.31 -11.63
N LYS A 15 8.74 -4.72 -12.15
CA LYS A 15 10.05 -5.40 -12.17
C LYS A 15 10.57 -5.76 -10.78
N ALA A 16 10.36 -4.89 -9.79
CA ALA A 16 10.75 -5.19 -8.42
C ALA A 16 9.94 -6.36 -7.83
N VAL A 17 8.62 -6.39 -8.08
CA VAL A 17 7.74 -7.49 -7.72
C VAL A 17 8.21 -8.81 -8.35
N ASP A 18 8.54 -8.82 -9.65
CA ASP A 18 9.00 -10.02 -10.36
C ASP A 18 10.31 -10.56 -9.78
N VAL A 19 11.25 -9.68 -9.44
CA VAL A 19 12.54 -10.05 -8.83
C VAL A 19 12.32 -10.72 -7.47
N PHE A 20 11.52 -10.12 -6.59
CA PHE A 20 11.33 -10.67 -5.24
C PHE A 20 10.41 -11.89 -5.20
N THR A 21 9.46 -11.98 -6.15
CA THR A 21 8.70 -13.21 -6.39
C THR A 21 9.63 -14.35 -6.78
N THR A 22 10.53 -14.12 -7.74
CA THR A 22 11.52 -15.11 -8.19
C THR A 22 12.49 -15.50 -7.07
N ALA A 23 12.89 -14.54 -6.24
CA ALA A 23 13.78 -14.77 -5.11
C ALA A 23 13.09 -15.47 -3.92
N HIS A 24 11.77 -15.63 -3.95
CA HIS A 24 10.96 -16.07 -2.81
C HIS A 24 11.22 -15.24 -1.53
N ASP A 25 11.52 -13.95 -1.70
CA ASP A 25 11.72 -13.00 -0.59
C ASP A 25 10.39 -12.31 -0.29
N GLN A 26 9.57 -12.97 0.54
CA GLN A 26 8.23 -12.48 0.86
C GLN A 26 8.27 -11.07 1.48
N ARG A 27 9.25 -10.79 2.34
CA ARG A 27 9.35 -9.48 3.01
C ARG A 27 9.55 -8.37 1.98
N ARG A 28 10.53 -8.52 1.08
CA ARG A 28 10.79 -7.50 0.05
C ARG A 28 9.70 -7.46 -1.01
N LEU A 29 9.06 -8.60 -1.29
CA LEU A 29 7.89 -8.66 -2.16
C LEU A 29 6.76 -7.77 -1.60
N THR A 30 6.47 -7.82 -0.30
CA THR A 30 5.44 -6.95 0.30
C THR A 30 5.75 -5.45 0.11
N TYR A 31 7.01 -5.01 0.31
CA TYR A 31 7.39 -3.61 0.04
C TYR A 31 7.32 -3.26 -1.45
N ALA A 32 7.73 -4.16 -2.35
CA ALA A 32 7.64 -3.93 -3.79
C ALA A 32 6.17 -3.83 -4.26
N SER A 33 5.30 -4.68 -3.74
CA SER A 33 3.86 -4.66 -4.01
C SER A 33 3.20 -3.38 -3.47
N PHE A 34 3.68 -2.81 -2.35
CA PHE A 34 3.21 -1.51 -1.89
C PHE A 34 3.49 -0.39 -2.91
N GLU A 35 4.70 -0.38 -3.46
CA GLU A 35 5.06 0.59 -4.52
C GLU A 35 4.28 0.33 -5.82
N LEU A 36 4.01 -0.93 -6.16
CA LEU A 36 3.14 -1.29 -7.29
C LEU A 36 1.73 -0.73 -7.11
N GLY A 37 1.10 -0.96 -5.95
CA GLY A 37 -0.23 -0.42 -5.66
C GLY A 37 -0.28 1.11 -5.74
N LYS A 38 0.76 1.80 -5.25
CA LYS A 38 0.87 3.26 -5.39
C LYS A 38 0.98 3.70 -6.85
N ALA A 39 1.77 2.99 -7.66
CA ALA A 39 1.96 3.28 -9.08
C ALA A 39 0.67 3.05 -9.89
N GLN A 40 -0.05 1.95 -9.62
CA GLN A 40 -1.38 1.67 -10.22
C GLN A 40 -2.38 2.79 -9.92
N VAL A 41 -2.43 3.30 -8.68
CA VAL A 41 -3.30 4.46 -8.37
C VAL A 41 -2.87 5.70 -9.14
N LEU A 42 -1.56 5.93 -9.29
CA LEU A 42 -1.01 7.09 -10.00
C LEU A 42 -1.27 7.02 -11.52
N SER A 43 -1.30 5.82 -12.11
CA SER A 43 -1.66 5.59 -13.52
C SER A 43 -3.17 5.70 -13.78
N GLY A 44 -3.98 5.85 -12.73
CA GLY A 44 -5.44 5.93 -12.82
C GLY A 44 -6.16 4.59 -12.64
N GLU A 45 -5.42 3.50 -12.42
CA GLU A 45 -5.94 2.16 -12.10
C GLU A 45 -6.31 2.08 -10.60
N VAL A 46 -7.17 3.00 -10.16
CA VAL A 46 -7.44 3.24 -8.72
C VAL A 46 -7.96 2.00 -8.00
N TYR A 47 -8.88 1.25 -8.60
CA TYR A 47 -9.43 0.03 -7.99
C TYR A 47 -8.43 -1.12 -7.93
N GLU A 48 -7.58 -1.26 -8.95
CA GLU A 48 -6.53 -2.28 -8.99
C GLU A 48 -5.47 -1.97 -7.94
N GLY A 49 -5.02 -0.71 -7.88
CA GLY A 49 -4.08 -0.26 -6.87
C GLY A 49 -4.63 -0.40 -5.46
N LEU A 50 -5.92 -0.14 -5.22
CA LEU A 50 -6.56 -0.41 -3.92
C LEU A 50 -6.49 -1.90 -3.57
N THR A 51 -6.86 -2.79 -4.50
CA THR A 51 -6.83 -4.24 -4.30
C THR A 51 -5.42 -4.74 -3.96
N THR A 52 -4.42 -4.24 -4.70
CA THR A 52 -3.00 -4.54 -4.43
C THR A 52 -2.60 -4.10 -3.03
N LEU A 53 -2.98 -2.88 -2.62
CA LEU A 53 -2.65 -2.35 -1.30
C LEU A 53 -3.35 -3.11 -0.16
N GLU A 54 -4.58 -3.56 -0.34
CA GLU A 54 -5.28 -4.43 0.61
C GLU A 54 -4.53 -5.76 0.79
N GLY A 55 -4.08 -6.41 -0.30
CA GLY A 55 -3.26 -7.63 -0.20
C GLY A 55 -1.88 -7.42 0.44
N VAL A 56 -1.30 -6.22 0.26
CA VAL A 56 -0.07 -5.81 0.97
C VAL A 56 -0.33 -5.66 2.47
N LEU A 57 -1.45 -5.05 2.86
CA LEU A 57 -1.86 -4.93 4.26
C LEU A 57 -2.01 -6.30 4.91
N ASP A 58 -2.72 -7.23 4.25
CA ASP A 58 -2.89 -8.60 4.74
C ASP A 58 -1.53 -9.29 4.96
N SER A 59 -0.66 -9.22 3.96
CA SER A 59 0.69 -9.80 4.05
C SER A 59 1.52 -9.21 5.20
N ALA A 60 1.50 -7.88 5.37
CA ALA A 60 2.22 -7.20 6.44
C ALA A 60 1.62 -7.52 7.82
N ALA A 61 0.29 -7.62 7.90
CA ALA A 61 -0.44 -7.96 9.11
C ALA A 61 -0.31 -9.45 9.49
N GLU A 62 0.12 -10.32 8.57
CA GLU A 62 0.40 -11.75 8.83
C GLU A 62 1.87 -12.05 9.16
N ALA A 63 2.82 -11.19 8.79
CA ALA A 63 4.26 -11.40 9.00
C ALA A 63 4.67 -11.61 10.48
N ASP A 64 5.57 -12.55 10.78
CA ASP A 64 5.95 -12.88 12.18
C ASP A 64 6.40 -11.67 13.01
N LEU A 65 7.17 -10.76 12.38
CA LEU A 65 7.55 -9.49 12.97
C LEU A 65 6.74 -8.37 12.30
N LYS A 66 5.83 -7.75 13.07
CA LYS A 66 5.00 -6.64 12.57
C LYS A 66 5.82 -5.36 12.48
N ASP A 67 5.86 -4.79 11.29
CA ASP A 67 6.35 -3.44 11.05
C ASP A 67 5.15 -2.49 11.14
N PHE A 68 4.87 -1.98 12.34
CA PHE A 68 3.68 -1.15 12.59
C PHE A 68 3.74 0.18 11.84
N GLU A 69 4.92 0.78 11.67
CA GLU A 69 5.08 2.00 10.88
C GLU A 69 4.69 1.75 9.42
N PHE A 70 5.13 0.62 8.86
CA PHE A 70 4.78 0.24 7.50
C PHE A 70 3.29 -0.09 7.36
N ILE A 71 2.70 -0.86 8.29
CA ILE A 71 1.26 -1.15 8.33
C ILE A 71 0.45 0.15 8.34
N VAL A 72 0.79 1.09 9.21
CA VAL A 72 0.12 2.40 9.26
C VAL A 72 0.29 3.16 7.95
N SER A 73 1.46 3.09 7.30
CA SER A 73 1.68 3.74 5.99
C SER A 73 0.77 3.17 4.90
N ILE A 74 0.53 1.85 4.91
CA ILE A 74 -0.37 1.17 3.97
C ILE A 74 -1.81 1.60 4.24
N GLU A 75 -2.26 1.53 5.50
CA GLU A 75 -3.61 1.91 5.90
C GLU A 75 -3.92 3.39 5.57
N ARG A 76 -2.97 4.31 5.78
CA ARG A 76 -3.13 5.72 5.37
C ARG A 76 -3.35 5.86 3.86
N ARG A 77 -2.62 5.08 3.06
CA ARG A 77 -2.78 5.12 1.60
C ARG A 77 -4.14 4.55 1.17
N ILE A 78 -4.58 3.45 1.78
CA ILE A 78 -5.91 2.85 1.55
C ILE A 78 -7.01 3.85 1.91
N ALA A 79 -6.97 4.45 3.09
CA ALA A 79 -7.96 5.44 3.52
C ALA A 79 -8.08 6.63 2.55
N ALA A 80 -6.93 7.15 2.09
CA ALA A 80 -6.91 8.22 1.09
C ALA A 80 -7.61 7.82 -0.22
N ILE A 81 -7.41 6.58 -0.70
CA ILE A 81 -8.07 6.06 -1.90
C ILE A 81 -9.58 5.83 -1.65
N LEU A 82 -9.95 5.31 -0.49
CA LEU A 82 -11.36 5.13 -0.14
C LEU A 82 -12.13 6.45 -0.16
N HIS A 83 -11.52 7.55 0.31
CA HIS A 83 -12.10 8.88 0.16
C HIS A 83 -12.32 9.28 -1.31
N THR A 84 -11.35 9.05 -2.20
CA THR A 84 -11.51 9.40 -3.63
C THR A 84 -12.58 8.56 -4.32
N LEU A 85 -12.83 7.35 -3.83
CA LEU A 85 -13.90 6.46 -4.30
C LEU A 85 -15.27 6.74 -3.65
N GLY A 86 -15.38 7.73 -2.76
CA GLY A 86 -16.62 8.04 -2.05
C GLY A 86 -16.96 7.08 -0.90
N ARG A 87 -16.06 6.16 -0.54
CA ARG A 87 -16.18 5.19 0.57
C ARG A 87 -15.66 5.80 1.88
N SER A 88 -16.14 6.99 2.21
CA SER A 88 -15.55 7.80 3.30
C SER A 88 -15.77 7.21 4.69
N ASP A 89 -16.89 6.50 4.94
CA ASP A 89 -17.15 5.89 6.24
C ASP A 89 -16.11 4.82 6.59
N GLU A 90 -15.68 4.04 5.59
CA GLU A 90 -14.62 3.04 5.75
C GLU A 90 -13.26 3.70 5.98
N ALA A 91 -12.95 4.77 5.24
CA ALA A 91 -11.73 5.55 5.41
C ALA A 91 -11.62 6.15 6.82
N ILE A 92 -12.70 6.74 7.34
CA ILE A 92 -12.76 7.36 8.66
C ILE A 92 -12.50 6.33 9.77
N GLU A 93 -13.04 5.11 9.63
CA GLU A 93 -12.78 4.06 10.61
C GLU A 93 -11.31 3.62 10.61
N ILE A 94 -10.69 3.52 9.43
CA ILE A 94 -9.25 3.24 9.31
C ILE A 94 -8.43 4.34 10.00
N GLU A 95 -8.74 5.61 9.72
CA GLU A 95 -8.05 6.77 10.31
C GLU A 95 -8.18 6.81 11.84
N ARG A 96 -9.36 6.45 12.37
CA ARG A 96 -9.58 6.34 13.83
C ARG A 96 -8.65 5.29 14.46
N ARG A 97 -8.46 4.14 13.80
CA ARG A 97 -7.53 3.09 14.28
C ARG A 97 -6.08 3.55 14.19
N ILE A 98 -5.67 4.16 13.07
CA ILE A 98 -4.33 4.71 12.88
C ILE A 98 -3.99 5.72 13.99
N LYS A 99 -4.92 6.61 14.34
CA LYS A 99 -4.72 7.58 15.41
C LYS A 99 -4.40 6.90 16.74
N SER A 100 -5.17 5.88 17.10
CA SER A 100 -4.99 5.13 18.35
C SER A 100 -3.63 4.42 18.40
N VAL A 101 -3.15 3.91 17.26
CA VAL A 101 -1.84 3.26 17.17
C VAL A 101 -0.70 4.28 17.19
N SER A 102 -0.84 5.40 16.49
CA SER A 102 0.20 6.43 16.39
C SER A 102 0.49 7.08 17.76
N GLU A 103 -0.54 7.28 18.58
CA GLU A 103 -0.41 7.77 19.96
C GLU A 103 0.46 6.86 20.85
N ILE A 104 0.60 5.57 20.51
CA ILE A 104 1.40 4.60 21.27
C ILE A 104 2.83 4.48 20.72
N ILE A 105 3.02 4.66 19.42
CA ILE A 105 4.34 4.52 18.75
C ILE A 105 5.22 5.77 18.98
N GLU A 106 4.61 6.93 19.18
CA GLU A 106 5.32 8.19 19.44
C GLU A 106 5.79 8.36 20.90
N ASP A 107 5.38 7.46 21.81
CA ASP A 107 5.81 7.36 23.22
C ASP A 107 7.00 6.41 23.42
#